data_AF-A0A9X0DQA1-F1
#
_entry.id   AF-A0A9X0DQA1-F1
#
_cell.length_a   1.000
_cell.length_b   1.000
_cell.length_c   1.000
_cell.angle_alpha   90.00
_cell.angle_beta   90.00
_cell.angle_gamma   90.00
#
_symmetry.space_group_name_H-M   'P 1'
#
loop_
_entity.id
_entity.type
_entity.pdbx_description
1 polymer ?
#
loop_
_entity_poly.entity_id
_entity_poly.type
_entity_poly.pdbx_seq_one_letter_code
_entity_poly.pdbx_strand_id
1 'polypeptide(L)'
;MCGDSTMALGGGGTGTQGWGVYLPYSLTIPVVNDAIAGRSARSYTNENRFGEVIATIKSGDIVIIEFGHNDGGSLTPTDNGRSDCLGAGNETCTTAAGVIVQTYPTYLTNATELMTAKGAHVIISSPTPDNTCETGTCSYTSPRFTGYGEEVVKNVGSMASFIDHGTYLANQYAVLGASIVNTYYPNDHTHTSPIAANLVAGVFVKGVLCAGSSNPLYSHIKNSTANVVGTCI
;
A
#
# COMPACT_ATOMS: atom_id res chain seq x y z
N MET A 1 -2.93 8.58 5.18
CA MET A 1 -2.42 7.33 4.54
C MET A 1 -3.60 6.40 4.40
N CYS A 2 -3.81 5.80 3.23
CA CYS A 2 -4.96 4.95 2.94
C CYS A 2 -4.44 3.54 2.61
N GLY A 3 -4.91 2.53 3.34
CA GLY A 3 -4.47 1.16 3.11
C GLY A 3 -5.21 0.15 3.98
N ASP A 4 -4.64 -1.04 4.08
CA ASP A 4 -5.23 -2.18 4.78
C ASP A 4 -4.55 -2.51 6.12
N SER A 5 -4.71 -3.75 6.61
CA SER A 5 -4.13 -4.20 7.89
C SER A 5 -2.62 -4.12 7.91
N THR A 6 -1.95 -4.25 6.77
CA THR A 6 -0.47 -4.15 6.70
C THR A 6 0.03 -2.74 6.98
N MET A 7 -0.81 -1.71 6.84
CA MET A 7 -0.52 -0.31 7.12
C MET A 7 -1.19 0.20 8.41
N ALA A 8 -2.34 -0.36 8.79
CA ALA A 8 -3.20 0.12 9.87
C ALA A 8 -2.64 -0.05 11.29
N LEU A 9 -3.06 0.84 12.19
CA LEU A 9 -2.87 0.65 13.62
C LEU A 9 -3.54 -0.65 14.10
N GLY A 10 -2.78 -1.49 14.80
CA GLY A 10 -3.22 -2.79 15.30
C GLY A 10 -3.03 -3.95 14.33
N GLY A 11 -2.54 -3.69 13.11
CA GLY A 11 -2.23 -4.74 12.14
C GLY A 11 -3.44 -5.61 11.78
N GLY A 12 -3.23 -6.93 11.80
CA GLY A 12 -4.27 -7.96 11.74
C GLY A 12 -4.81 -8.41 13.10
N GLY A 13 -4.45 -7.71 14.19
CA GLY A 13 -4.84 -8.06 15.56
C GLY A 13 -3.64 -8.46 16.44
N THR A 14 -3.90 -9.31 17.43
CA THR A 14 -2.99 -9.64 18.54
C THR A 14 -1.55 -9.90 18.09
N GLY A 15 -0.59 -9.11 18.59
CA GLY A 15 0.83 -9.32 18.33
C GLY A 15 1.33 -8.80 16.97
N THR A 16 0.47 -8.16 16.17
CA THR A 16 0.82 -7.59 14.86
C THR A 16 0.70 -6.06 14.87
N GLN A 17 1.28 -5.40 13.87
CA GLN A 17 1.20 -3.95 13.70
C GLN A 17 1.32 -3.60 12.21
N GLY A 18 0.68 -2.51 11.79
CA GLY A 18 0.86 -1.98 10.44
C GLY A 18 2.04 -1.03 10.32
N TRP A 19 2.69 -1.00 9.16
CA TRP A 19 3.90 -0.21 8.92
C TRP A 19 3.65 1.30 9.02
N GLY A 20 2.44 1.76 8.72
CA GLY A 20 2.07 3.18 8.80
C GLY A 20 2.20 3.78 10.20
N VAL A 21 2.20 2.95 11.25
CA VAL A 21 2.47 3.38 12.64
C VAL A 21 3.90 3.86 12.84
N TYR A 22 4.85 3.36 12.03
CA TYR A 22 6.28 3.67 12.17
C TYR A 22 6.76 4.77 11.22
N LEU A 23 6.04 5.03 10.13
CA LEU A 23 6.39 6.09 9.19
C LEU A 23 6.59 7.49 9.83
N PRO A 24 5.80 7.94 10.82
CA PRO A 24 5.98 9.26 11.43
C PRO A 24 7.37 9.45 12.06
N TYR A 25 8.06 8.38 12.47
CA TYR A 25 9.40 8.47 13.04
C TYR A 25 10.45 8.86 11.99
N SER A 26 10.18 8.65 10.70
CA SER A 26 11.07 8.94 9.59
C SER A 26 10.81 10.31 8.93
N LEU A 27 9.73 11.01 9.28
CA LEU A 27 9.26 12.22 8.60
C LEU A 27 9.31 13.49 9.45
N THR A 28 9.55 14.63 8.82
CA THR A 28 9.52 15.97 9.44
C THR A 28 8.14 16.62 9.43
N ILE A 29 7.15 15.97 8.81
CA ILE A 29 5.76 16.41 8.69
C ILE A 29 4.83 15.51 9.52
N PRO A 30 3.66 16.02 9.95
CA PRO A 30 2.66 15.19 10.61
C PRO A 30 2.12 14.11 9.67
N VAL A 31 1.71 12.98 10.25
CA VAL A 31 1.17 11.83 9.54
C VAL A 31 -0.17 11.46 10.15
N VAL A 32 -1.17 11.26 9.30
CA VAL A 32 -2.46 10.68 9.65
C VAL A 32 -2.55 9.31 8.99
N ASN A 33 -2.78 8.27 9.80
CA ASN A 33 -2.91 6.89 9.32
C ASN A 33 -4.40 6.50 9.32
N ASP A 34 -5.02 6.58 8.15
CA ASP A 34 -6.41 6.22 7.90
C ASP A 34 -6.54 4.81 7.31
N ALA A 35 -5.46 4.01 7.34
CA ALA A 35 -5.54 2.62 6.93
C ALA A 35 -6.42 1.81 7.87
N ILE A 36 -7.20 0.89 7.31
CA ILE A 36 -8.17 0.10 8.07
C ILE A 36 -8.04 -1.37 7.68
N ALA A 37 -7.90 -2.23 8.69
CA ALA A 37 -7.79 -3.66 8.51
C ALA A 37 -8.91 -4.25 7.63
N GLY A 38 -8.51 -5.12 6.71
CA GLY A 38 -9.40 -5.86 5.82
C GLY A 38 -10.01 -5.04 4.67
N ARG A 39 -9.56 -3.81 4.42
CA ARG A 39 -10.04 -3.01 3.28
C ARG A 39 -9.26 -3.32 2.00
N SER A 40 -9.97 -3.22 0.90
CA SER A 40 -9.51 -3.21 -0.50
C SER A 40 -9.83 -1.85 -1.11
N ALA A 41 -9.36 -1.57 -2.32
CA ALA A 41 -9.72 -0.38 -3.08
C ALA A 41 -11.26 -0.23 -3.19
N ARG A 42 -11.97 -1.31 -3.54
CA ARG A 42 -13.45 -1.34 -3.56
C ARG A 42 -14.07 -1.03 -2.21
N SER A 43 -13.72 -1.79 -1.16
CA SER A 43 -14.42 -1.67 0.12
C SER A 43 -14.12 -0.35 0.82
N TYR A 44 -12.88 0.16 0.70
CA TYR A 44 -12.50 1.50 1.19
C TYR A 44 -13.29 2.60 0.47
N THR A 45 -13.53 2.44 -0.84
CA THR A 45 -14.39 3.34 -1.62
C THR A 45 -15.85 3.25 -1.19
N ASN A 46 -16.41 2.04 -1.10
CA ASN A 46 -17.82 1.81 -0.76
C ASN A 46 -18.18 2.30 0.65
N GLU A 47 -17.24 2.26 1.58
CA GLU A 47 -17.38 2.80 2.93
C GLU A 47 -17.14 4.32 3.00
N ASN A 48 -16.96 5.00 1.86
CA ASN A 48 -16.69 6.44 1.76
C ASN A 48 -15.42 6.90 2.51
N ARG A 49 -14.45 6.01 2.74
CA ARG A 49 -13.21 6.34 3.46
C ARG A 49 -12.31 7.28 2.67
N PHE A 50 -12.26 7.13 1.35
CA PHE A 50 -11.61 8.12 0.50
C PHE A 50 -12.29 9.48 0.61
N GLY A 51 -13.62 9.54 0.68
CA GLY A 51 -14.36 10.79 0.88
C GLY A 51 -14.02 11.48 2.19
N GLU A 52 -13.89 10.71 3.28
CA GLU A 52 -13.43 11.22 4.59
C GLU A 52 -12.03 11.85 4.50
N VAL A 53 -11.07 11.17 3.85
CA VAL A 53 -9.72 11.70 3.65
C VAL A 53 -9.75 12.95 2.77
N ILE A 54 -10.41 12.90 1.61
CA ILE A 54 -10.52 14.02 0.65
C ILE A 54 -11.11 15.28 1.30
N ALA A 55 -12.05 15.12 2.24
CA ALA A 55 -12.65 16.25 2.95
C ALA A 55 -11.66 17.01 3.85
N THR A 56 -10.55 16.38 4.24
CA THR A 56 -9.51 16.96 5.10
C THR A 56 -8.33 17.55 4.32
N ILE A 57 -8.19 17.18 3.04
CA ILE A 57 -7.05 17.57 2.20
C ILE A 57 -6.97 19.09 2.02
N LYS A 58 -5.75 19.59 2.15
CA LYS A 58 -5.32 20.93 1.74
C LYS A 58 -4.30 20.80 0.60
N SER A 59 -4.20 21.86 -0.21
CA SER A 59 -3.19 21.92 -1.26
C SER A 59 -1.78 21.81 -0.67
N GLY A 60 -0.95 20.94 -1.25
CA GLY A 60 0.39 20.61 -0.77
C GLY A 60 0.44 19.37 0.13
N ASP A 61 -0.70 18.82 0.56
CA ASP A 61 -0.71 17.55 1.31
C ASP A 61 -0.23 16.38 0.45
N ILE A 62 0.28 15.33 1.11
CA ILE A 62 0.74 14.10 0.46
C ILE A 62 -0.14 12.95 0.93
N VAL A 63 -0.74 12.23 -0.02
CA VAL A 63 -1.53 11.02 0.28
C VAL A 63 -0.78 9.80 -0.22
N ILE A 64 -0.56 8.83 0.68
CA ILE A 64 -0.04 7.50 0.32
C ILE A 64 -1.21 6.54 0.26
N ILE A 65 -1.34 5.81 -0.85
CA ILE A 65 -2.36 4.78 -1.07
C ILE A 65 -1.64 3.43 -1.32
N GLU A 66 -1.97 2.40 -0.54
CA GLU A 66 -1.42 1.05 -0.70
C GLU A 66 -2.52 0.00 -0.44
N PHE A 67 -2.90 -0.74 -1.48
CA PHE A 67 -3.89 -1.83 -1.43
C PHE A 67 -3.41 -3.00 -2.30
N GLY A 68 -4.08 -4.15 -2.17
CA GLY A 68 -3.79 -5.35 -2.96
C GLY A 68 -4.03 -6.66 -2.20
N HIS A 69 -3.86 -6.67 -0.88
CA HIS A 69 -4.04 -7.89 -0.06
C HIS A 69 -5.48 -8.39 -0.03
N ASN A 70 -6.44 -7.47 -0.04
CA ASN A 70 -7.88 -7.77 0.09
C ASN A 70 -8.65 -7.67 -1.24
N ASP A 71 -7.97 -7.28 -2.31
CA ASP A 71 -8.54 -6.88 -3.60
C ASP A 71 -8.77 -8.07 -4.52
N GLY A 72 -8.16 -9.22 -4.19
CA GLY A 72 -8.37 -10.50 -4.87
C GLY A 72 -9.59 -11.28 -4.35
N GLY A 73 -9.86 -12.40 -5.02
CA GLY A 73 -10.97 -13.29 -4.70
C GLY A 73 -11.85 -13.55 -5.92
N SER A 74 -13.05 -14.05 -5.67
CA SER A 74 -14.08 -14.22 -6.68
C SER A 74 -15.29 -13.33 -6.35
N LEU A 75 -16.06 -12.97 -7.37
CA LEU A 75 -17.37 -12.33 -7.24
C LEU A 75 -18.52 -13.36 -7.39
N THR A 76 -18.19 -14.59 -7.79
CA THR A 76 -19.15 -15.68 -8.01
C THR A 76 -18.61 -17.02 -7.46
N PRO A 77 -19.45 -17.88 -6.86
CA PRO A 77 -20.86 -17.63 -6.52
C PRO A 77 -21.03 -16.69 -5.32
N THR A 78 -19.96 -16.40 -4.58
CA THR A 78 -19.98 -15.53 -3.39
C THR A 78 -19.14 -14.29 -3.60
N ASP A 79 -19.65 -13.15 -3.12
CA ASP A 79 -18.93 -11.87 -3.07
C ASP A 79 -18.57 -11.58 -1.61
N ASN A 80 -17.28 -11.43 -1.32
CA ASN A 80 -16.79 -11.10 0.01
C ASN A 80 -16.89 -9.59 0.33
N GLY A 81 -17.37 -8.78 -0.62
CA GLY A 81 -17.52 -7.32 -0.52
C GLY A 81 -16.21 -6.54 -0.73
N ARG A 82 -15.11 -7.23 -1.03
CA ARG A 82 -13.76 -6.65 -1.15
C ARG A 82 -13.15 -6.86 -2.52
N SER A 83 -13.35 -8.04 -3.13
CA SER A 83 -12.82 -8.37 -4.46
C SER A 83 -13.17 -7.28 -5.47
N ASP A 84 -12.17 -6.81 -6.21
CA ASP A 84 -12.36 -5.90 -7.35
C ASP A 84 -12.71 -6.69 -8.61
N CYS A 85 -13.19 -5.99 -9.64
CA CYS A 85 -13.27 -6.56 -10.97
C CYS A 85 -11.88 -6.77 -11.56
N LEU A 86 -11.66 -7.90 -12.23
CA LEU A 86 -10.43 -8.15 -12.98
C LEU A 86 -10.39 -7.24 -14.22
N GLY A 87 -9.28 -6.55 -14.41
CA GLY A 87 -9.08 -5.62 -15.52
C GLY A 87 -8.11 -4.51 -15.15
N ALA A 88 -7.41 -3.99 -16.15
CA ALA A 88 -6.46 -2.88 -15.98
C ALA A 88 -7.08 -1.53 -16.40
N GLY A 89 -8.27 -1.54 -17.00
CA GLY A 89 -8.95 -0.36 -17.52
C GLY A 89 -10.25 -0.09 -16.79
N ASN A 90 -11.30 0.25 -17.54
CA ASN A 90 -12.63 0.60 -17.05
C ASN A 90 -13.63 -0.56 -17.11
N GLU A 91 -13.14 -1.81 -17.09
CA GLU A 91 -14.01 -2.97 -17.05
C GLU A 91 -14.91 -2.95 -15.81
N THR A 92 -16.07 -3.59 -15.95
CA THR A 92 -17.00 -3.74 -14.84
C THR A 92 -17.42 -5.19 -14.73
N CYS A 93 -17.60 -5.64 -13.50
CA CYS A 93 -18.10 -6.97 -13.18
C CYS A 93 -19.44 -6.82 -12.47
N THR A 94 -20.31 -7.82 -12.59
CA THR A 94 -21.58 -7.86 -11.85
C THR A 94 -21.58 -9.05 -10.91
N THR A 95 -21.83 -8.81 -9.63
CA THR A 95 -21.95 -9.88 -8.61
C THR A 95 -23.24 -10.68 -8.81
N ALA A 96 -23.35 -11.84 -8.14
CA ALA A 96 -24.60 -12.60 -8.13
C ALA A 96 -25.80 -11.81 -7.57
N ALA A 97 -25.56 -10.79 -6.74
CA ALA A 97 -26.58 -9.90 -6.20
C ALA A 97 -26.89 -8.69 -7.11
N GLY A 98 -26.31 -8.62 -8.31
CA GLY A 98 -26.54 -7.53 -9.27
C GLY A 98 -25.73 -6.25 -8.98
N VAL A 99 -24.80 -6.26 -8.02
CA VAL A 99 -23.92 -5.11 -7.73
C VAL A 99 -22.84 -4.99 -8.82
N ILE A 100 -22.70 -3.79 -9.40
CA ILE A 100 -21.62 -3.45 -10.32
C ILE A 100 -20.34 -3.18 -9.53
N VAL A 101 -19.24 -3.79 -9.96
CA VAL A 101 -17.92 -3.70 -9.34
C VAL A 101 -16.93 -3.17 -10.36
N GLN A 102 -16.20 -2.12 -10.00
CA GLN A 102 -15.15 -1.55 -10.84
C GLN A 102 -13.82 -2.31 -10.68
N THR A 103 -12.89 -2.05 -11.58
CA THR A 103 -11.50 -2.52 -11.45
C THR A 103 -10.72 -1.77 -10.37
N TYR A 104 -9.64 -2.38 -9.89
CA TYR A 104 -8.68 -1.76 -8.99
C TYR A 104 -8.14 -0.41 -9.53
N PRO A 105 -7.65 -0.31 -10.80
CA PRO A 105 -7.24 0.98 -11.35
C PRO A 105 -8.37 2.00 -11.39
N THR A 106 -9.61 1.60 -11.69
CA THR A 106 -10.73 2.55 -11.73
C THR A 106 -11.02 3.15 -10.36
N TYR A 107 -11.07 2.34 -9.30
CA TYR A 107 -11.28 2.86 -7.94
C TYR A 107 -10.18 3.83 -7.54
N LEU A 108 -8.92 3.46 -7.72
CA LEU A 108 -7.80 4.28 -7.28
C LEU A 108 -7.57 5.50 -8.17
N THR A 109 -7.82 5.42 -9.48
CA THR A 109 -7.76 6.58 -10.38
C THR A 109 -8.79 7.62 -9.96
N ASN A 110 -10.05 7.22 -9.75
CA ASN A 110 -11.10 8.13 -9.32
C ASN A 110 -10.78 8.81 -7.98
N ALA A 111 -10.32 8.04 -6.99
CA ALA A 111 -9.93 8.60 -5.68
C ALA A 111 -8.75 9.58 -5.83
N THR A 112 -7.75 9.20 -6.62
CA THR A 112 -6.54 10.01 -6.82
C THR A 112 -6.85 11.31 -7.54
N GLU A 113 -7.67 11.31 -8.60
CA GLU A 113 -8.10 12.52 -9.31
C GLU A 113 -8.82 13.51 -8.38
N LEU A 114 -9.67 13.01 -7.48
CA LEU A 114 -10.34 13.87 -6.49
C LEU A 114 -9.37 14.47 -5.47
N MET A 115 -8.33 13.73 -5.07
CA MET A 115 -7.28 14.23 -4.18
C MET A 115 -6.40 15.28 -4.88
N THR A 116 -5.98 15.02 -6.12
CA THR A 116 -5.13 15.94 -6.88
C THR A 116 -5.88 17.20 -7.30
N ALA A 117 -7.20 17.12 -7.52
CA ALA A 117 -8.07 18.29 -7.70
C ALA A 117 -8.13 19.22 -6.47
N LYS A 118 -7.84 18.70 -5.27
CA LYS A 118 -7.64 19.50 -4.04
C LYS A 118 -6.21 20.03 -3.89
N GLY A 119 -5.32 19.69 -4.83
CA GLY A 119 -3.92 20.08 -4.83
C GLY A 119 -3.00 19.20 -3.99
N ALA A 120 -3.42 17.98 -3.62
CA ALA A 120 -2.54 17.01 -2.99
C ALA A 120 -1.66 16.30 -4.03
N HIS A 121 -0.46 15.91 -3.62
CA HIS A 121 0.34 14.92 -4.34
C HIS A 121 -0.01 13.52 -3.84
N VAL A 122 -0.09 12.54 -4.74
CA VAL A 122 -0.44 11.17 -4.38
C VAL A 122 0.71 10.22 -4.68
N ILE A 123 1.01 9.34 -3.74
CA ILE A 123 1.95 8.23 -3.90
C ILE A 123 1.12 6.95 -3.93
N ILE A 124 1.10 6.28 -5.07
CA ILE A 124 0.60 4.91 -5.18
C ILE A 124 1.75 3.99 -4.82
N SER A 125 1.55 3.17 -3.80
CA SER A 125 2.52 2.18 -3.34
C SER A 125 2.04 0.79 -3.72
N SER A 126 2.94 -0.06 -4.21
CA SER A 126 2.61 -1.47 -4.44
C SER A 126 2.34 -2.17 -3.10
N PRO A 127 1.46 -3.19 -3.06
CA PRO A 127 1.23 -3.94 -1.83
C PRO A 127 2.52 -4.58 -1.34
N THR A 128 2.73 -4.60 -0.02
CA THR A 128 3.81 -5.41 0.56
C THR A 128 3.60 -6.88 0.20
N PRO A 129 4.67 -7.68 0.02
CA PRO A 129 4.51 -9.12 -0.07
C PRO A 129 3.99 -9.72 1.25
N ASP A 130 3.32 -10.87 1.14
CA ASP A 130 3.26 -11.86 2.21
C ASP A 130 4.67 -12.36 2.58
N ASN A 131 4.76 -13.32 3.49
CA ASN A 131 6.02 -13.95 3.86
C ASN A 131 6.66 -14.67 2.65
N THR A 132 7.58 -13.98 1.97
CA THR A 132 8.27 -14.49 0.78
C THR A 132 9.13 -15.72 1.08
N CYS A 133 9.45 -15.97 2.35
CA CYS A 133 10.33 -17.04 2.80
C CYS A 133 9.59 -18.21 3.46
N GLU A 134 8.25 -18.25 3.37
CA GLU A 134 7.39 -19.25 4.04
C GLU A 134 7.79 -20.70 3.73
N THR A 135 8.26 -20.97 2.51
CA THR A 135 8.69 -22.32 2.06
C THR A 135 10.15 -22.67 2.43
N GLY A 136 10.83 -21.82 3.19
CA GLY A 136 12.24 -21.98 3.57
C GLY A 136 13.24 -21.27 2.64
N THR A 137 12.81 -20.86 1.44
CA THR A 137 13.56 -20.02 0.52
C THR A 137 12.75 -18.77 0.20
N CYS A 138 13.38 -17.60 0.22
CA CYS A 138 12.73 -16.34 -0.10
C CYS A 138 12.53 -16.21 -1.63
N SER A 139 11.28 -16.13 -2.07
CA SER A 139 10.91 -15.94 -3.47
C SER A 139 9.75 -14.95 -3.58
N TYR A 140 9.81 -14.06 -4.57
CA TYR A 140 8.79 -13.03 -4.78
C TYR A 140 8.52 -12.82 -6.26
N THR A 141 7.24 -12.77 -6.57
CA THR A 141 6.71 -12.29 -7.84
C THR A 141 5.70 -11.21 -7.50
N SER A 142 5.82 -10.03 -8.10
CA SER A 142 4.89 -8.95 -7.86
C SER A 142 3.45 -9.36 -8.24
N PRO A 143 2.46 -9.06 -7.38
CA PRO A 143 1.08 -9.32 -7.72
C PRO A 143 0.64 -8.38 -8.84
N ARG A 144 -0.44 -8.74 -9.56
CA ARG A 144 -1.03 -7.89 -10.61
C ARG A 144 -1.33 -6.45 -10.16
N PHE A 145 -1.61 -6.27 -8.86
CA PHE A 145 -1.89 -4.97 -8.25
C PHE A 145 -0.71 -4.00 -8.30
N THR A 146 0.53 -4.49 -8.36
CA THR A 146 1.72 -3.66 -8.58
C THR A 146 1.63 -2.95 -9.93
N GLY A 147 1.44 -3.71 -11.01
CA GLY A 147 1.28 -3.13 -12.36
C GLY A 147 0.01 -2.28 -12.50
N TYR A 148 -1.06 -2.62 -11.78
CA TYR A 148 -2.26 -1.79 -11.74
C TYR A 148 -2.01 -0.45 -11.03
N GLY A 149 -1.18 -0.42 -9.99
CA GLY A 149 -0.78 0.84 -9.33
C GLY A 149 0.00 1.76 -10.27
N GLU A 150 0.88 1.22 -11.11
CA GLU A 150 1.56 2.00 -12.15
C GLU A 150 0.57 2.59 -13.16
N GLU A 151 -0.47 1.85 -13.52
CA GLU A 151 -1.51 2.34 -14.43
C GLU A 151 -2.30 3.51 -13.84
N VAL A 152 -2.59 3.47 -12.53
CA VAL A 152 -3.22 4.61 -11.82
C VAL A 152 -2.35 5.87 -11.95
N VAL A 153 -1.04 5.75 -11.77
CA VAL A 153 -0.11 6.89 -11.90
C VAL A 153 -0.08 7.42 -13.33
N LYS A 154 -0.10 6.54 -14.35
CA LYS A 154 -0.18 6.96 -15.76
C LYS A 154 -1.47 7.70 -16.07
N ASN A 155 -2.61 7.22 -15.55
CA ASN A 155 -3.92 7.84 -15.76
C ASN A 155 -4.00 9.25 -15.18
N VAL A 156 -3.43 9.46 -13.98
CA VAL A 156 -3.51 10.73 -13.25
C VAL A 156 -2.45 11.74 -13.71
N GLY A 157 -1.26 11.27 -14.05
CA GLY A 157 -0.15 12.12 -14.49
C GLY A 157 0.68 12.70 -13.34
N SER A 158 1.20 13.91 -13.53
CA SER A 158 2.34 14.45 -12.77
C SER A 158 2.11 14.69 -11.27
N MET A 159 0.86 14.69 -10.81
CA MET A 159 0.54 14.82 -9.38
C MET A 159 0.54 13.46 -8.65
N ALA A 160 0.70 12.35 -9.38
CA ALA A 160 0.84 11.02 -8.85
C ALA A 160 2.26 10.47 -9.07
N SER A 161 2.73 9.62 -8.16
CA SER A 161 4.01 8.92 -8.27
C SER A 161 3.87 7.48 -7.76
N PHE A 162 4.78 6.60 -8.18
CA PHE A 162 4.78 5.19 -7.81
C PHE A 162 5.97 4.83 -6.93
N ILE A 163 5.75 4.01 -5.91
CA ILE A 163 6.80 3.35 -5.13
C ILE A 163 6.54 1.85 -5.13
N ASP A 164 7.49 1.06 -5.64
CA ASP A 164 7.40 -0.41 -5.62
C ASP A 164 7.83 -0.99 -4.26
N HIS A 165 7.07 -0.65 -3.22
CA HIS A 165 7.32 -1.06 -1.84
C HIS A 165 7.45 -2.58 -1.70
N GLY A 166 6.64 -3.35 -2.45
CA GLY A 166 6.68 -4.80 -2.46
C GLY A 166 8.04 -5.37 -2.89
N THR A 167 8.61 -4.90 -4.01
CA THR A 167 9.93 -5.34 -4.47
C THR A 167 11.05 -4.92 -3.52
N TYR A 168 11.01 -3.68 -3.01
CA TYR A 168 11.98 -3.23 -2.02
C TYR A 168 11.96 -4.12 -0.76
N LEU A 169 10.79 -4.53 -0.28
CA LEU A 169 10.66 -5.39 0.88
C LEU A 169 11.10 -6.82 0.61
N ALA A 170 10.72 -7.38 -0.54
CA ALA A 170 11.13 -8.72 -0.94
C ALA A 170 12.65 -8.86 -1.04
N ASN A 171 13.33 -7.85 -1.62
CA ASN A 171 14.78 -7.81 -1.69
C ASN A 171 15.41 -7.79 -0.28
N GLN A 172 14.82 -7.04 0.64
CA GLN A 172 15.32 -7.02 2.02
C GLN A 172 15.08 -8.34 2.75
N TYR A 173 13.96 -9.00 2.51
CA TYR A 173 13.70 -10.34 3.04
C TYR A 173 14.68 -11.38 2.50
N ALA A 174 15.05 -11.31 1.23
CA ALA A 174 16.09 -12.17 0.66
C ALA A 174 17.45 -12.01 1.35
N VAL A 175 17.81 -10.78 1.76
CA VAL A 175 19.04 -10.51 2.53
C VAL A 175 18.96 -11.07 3.95
N LEU A 176 17.81 -10.93 4.62
CA LEU A 176 17.62 -11.40 6.00
C LEU A 176 17.52 -12.93 6.09
N GLY A 177 16.97 -13.57 5.06
CA GLY A 177 16.78 -15.01 4.98
C GLY A 177 15.61 -15.53 5.83
N ALA A 178 15.19 -16.75 5.51
CA ALA A 178 13.97 -17.36 6.05
C ALA A 178 13.93 -17.45 7.58
N SER A 179 15.07 -17.70 8.23
CA SER A 179 15.13 -17.81 9.70
C SER A 179 14.69 -16.52 10.40
N ILE A 180 15.03 -15.36 9.86
CA ILE A 180 14.64 -14.07 10.43
C ILE A 180 13.23 -13.72 9.97
N VAL A 181 12.97 -13.81 8.66
CA VAL A 181 11.70 -13.38 8.08
C VAL A 181 10.52 -14.17 8.66
N ASN A 182 10.66 -15.49 8.90
CA ASN A 182 9.57 -16.26 9.53
C ASN A 182 9.22 -15.79 10.95
N THR A 183 10.15 -15.17 11.70
CA THR A 183 9.84 -14.59 13.02
C THR A 183 9.04 -13.30 12.93
N TYR A 184 8.97 -12.68 11.75
CA TYR A 184 8.22 -11.45 11.51
C TYR A 184 6.71 -11.68 11.39
N TYR A 185 6.28 -12.93 11.24
CA TYR A 185 4.92 -13.33 10.94
C TYR A 185 4.38 -14.22 12.07
N PRO A 186 3.97 -13.64 13.20
CA PRO A 186 3.69 -14.39 14.43
C PRO A 186 2.42 -15.24 14.37
N ASN A 187 1.47 -14.88 13.50
CA ASN A 187 0.14 -15.51 13.46
C ASN A 187 -0.19 -16.14 12.10
N ASP A 188 0.22 -15.50 11.01
CA ASP A 188 -0.06 -15.86 9.63
C ASP A 188 0.99 -15.24 8.71
N HIS A 189 0.93 -15.53 7.41
CA HIS A 189 1.92 -15.07 6.43
C HIS A 189 1.75 -13.62 5.94
N THR A 190 0.78 -12.85 6.42
CA THR A 190 0.49 -11.49 5.92
C THR A 190 0.78 -10.43 6.98
N HIS A 191 0.36 -10.67 8.22
CA HIS A 191 0.39 -9.66 9.27
C HIS A 191 1.71 -9.65 10.03
N THR A 192 2.42 -8.53 9.92
CA THR A 192 3.76 -8.37 10.48
C THR A 192 3.75 -8.05 11.97
N SER A 193 4.74 -8.56 12.69
CA SER A 193 5.05 -8.15 14.07
C SER A 193 5.46 -6.66 14.14
N PRO A 194 5.38 -6.01 15.31
CA PRO A 194 5.87 -4.64 15.51
C PRO A 194 7.29 -4.36 14.99
N ILE A 195 8.22 -5.31 15.18
CA ILE A 195 9.62 -5.17 14.73
C ILE A 195 9.68 -5.15 13.21
N ALA A 196 8.92 -6.04 12.57
CA ALA A 196 8.85 -6.15 11.13
C ALA A 196 8.13 -4.96 10.49
N ALA A 197 7.01 -4.51 11.06
CA ALA A 197 6.30 -3.33 10.60
C ALA A 197 7.19 -2.06 10.59
N ASN A 198 8.11 -1.93 11.56
CA ASN A 198 9.11 -0.87 11.55
C ASN A 198 10.13 -1.02 10.40
N LEU A 199 10.57 -2.24 10.12
CA LEU A 199 11.42 -2.53 8.95
C LEU A 199 10.71 -2.17 7.65
N VAL A 200 9.45 -2.59 7.49
CA VAL A 200 8.61 -2.30 6.32
C VAL A 200 8.53 -0.79 6.08
N ALA A 201 8.24 0.00 7.12
CA ALA A 201 8.22 1.47 7.01
C ALA A 201 9.57 2.05 6.58
N GLY A 202 10.68 1.52 7.11
CA GLY A 202 12.03 1.91 6.69
C GLY A 202 12.31 1.59 5.23
N VAL A 203 11.84 0.44 4.74
CA VAL A 203 11.98 0.01 3.35
C VAL A 203 11.14 0.89 2.40
N PHE A 204 9.93 1.30 2.79
CA PHE A 204 9.18 2.32 2.03
C PHE A 204 9.98 3.63 1.89
N VAL A 205 10.58 4.09 2.99
CA VAL A 205 11.47 5.28 2.99
C VAL A 205 12.68 5.09 2.08
N LYS A 206 13.25 3.87 1.99
CA LYS A 206 14.30 3.56 1.01
C LYS A 206 13.81 3.82 -0.42
N GLY A 207 12.63 3.30 -0.75
CA GLY A 207 12.02 3.52 -2.06
C GLY A 207 11.88 4.99 -2.41
N VAL A 208 11.39 5.81 -1.47
CA VAL A 208 11.27 7.26 -1.65
C VAL A 208 12.63 7.94 -1.84
N LEU A 209 13.64 7.57 -1.04
CA LEU A 209 14.99 8.11 -1.19
C LEU A 209 15.62 7.77 -2.54
N CYS A 210 15.39 6.55 -3.03
CA CYS A 210 15.89 6.10 -4.32
C CYS A 210 15.16 6.75 -5.50
N ALA A 211 13.86 7.05 -5.36
CA ALA A 211 13.11 7.84 -6.34
C ALA A 211 13.65 9.28 -6.45
N GLY A 212 14.26 9.79 -5.38
CA GLY A 212 14.90 11.11 -5.38
C GLY A 212 13.91 12.26 -5.21
N SER A 213 14.38 13.48 -5.48
CA SER A 213 13.64 14.73 -5.23
C SER A 213 12.39 14.93 -6.09
N SER A 214 12.12 14.06 -7.07
CA SER A 214 10.88 14.03 -7.82
C SER A 214 9.71 13.45 -7.00
N ASN A 215 9.98 12.64 -5.97
CA ASN A 215 8.95 12.14 -5.07
C ASN A 215 8.59 13.22 -4.04
N PRO A 216 7.30 13.54 -3.84
CA PRO A 216 6.87 14.64 -2.97
C PRO A 216 7.30 14.43 -1.50
N LEU A 217 7.48 13.18 -1.06
CA LEU A 217 7.88 12.89 0.32
C LEU A 217 9.38 13.03 0.57
N TYR A 218 10.21 13.10 -0.48
CA TYR A 218 11.68 13.09 -0.38
C TYR A 218 12.23 14.16 0.56
N SER A 219 11.79 15.41 0.39
CA SER A 219 12.26 16.56 1.18
C SER A 219 11.81 16.53 2.65
N HIS A 220 10.87 15.64 2.99
CA HIS A 220 10.31 15.49 4.32
C HIS A 220 10.93 14.33 5.10
N ILE A 221 11.84 13.57 4.51
CA ILE A 221 12.56 12.49 5.21
C ILE A 221 13.63 13.11 6.12
N LYS A 222 13.71 12.63 7.37
CA LYS A 222 14.71 13.12 8.34
C LYS A 222 16.14 12.84 7.84
N ASN A 223 17.00 13.86 7.96
CA ASN A 223 18.33 14.01 7.34
C ASN A 223 19.44 13.00 7.73
N SER A 224 19.14 11.86 8.34
CA SER A 224 20.19 10.87 8.66
C SER A 224 19.67 9.44 8.60
N THR A 225 19.29 9.05 7.39
CA THR A 225 18.92 7.68 7.03
C THR A 225 20.06 6.98 6.28
N ALA A 226 21.31 7.37 6.55
CA ALA A 226 22.51 6.63 6.13
C ALA A 226 22.51 5.14 6.58
N ASN A 227 21.57 4.74 7.45
CA ASN A 227 21.29 3.38 7.87
C ASN A 227 19.91 2.84 7.44
N VAL A 228 19.20 3.45 6.48
CA VAL A 228 17.98 2.83 5.95
C VAL A 228 18.37 1.58 5.21
N VAL A 229 17.82 0.49 5.70
CA VAL A 229 18.01 -0.85 5.19
C VAL A 229 17.53 -0.95 3.73
N GLY A 230 18.25 -1.70 2.91
CA GLY A 230 17.94 -1.92 1.49
C GLY A 230 18.77 -1.10 0.49
N THR A 231 18.71 -1.52 -0.77
CA THR A 231 19.40 -0.91 -1.92
C THR A 231 18.39 -0.43 -2.95
N CYS A 232 18.75 0.59 -3.74
CA CYS A 232 17.92 1.03 -4.86
C CYS A 232 17.80 -0.07 -5.92
N ILE A 233 16.63 -0.16 -6.54
CA ILE A 233 16.31 -1.06 -7.66
C ILE A 233 16.24 -0.28 -8.98
#